data_AF-A0A3R7I8N9-F1
#
_entry.id   AF-A0A3R7I8N9-F1
#
_cell.length_a   1.000
_cell.length_b   1.000
_cell.length_c   1.000
_cell.angle_alpha   90.00
_cell.angle_beta   90.00
_cell.angle_gamma   90.00
#
_symmetry.space_group_name_H-M   'P 1'
#
loop_
_entity.id
_entity.type
_entity.pdbx_description
1 polymer ?
#
loop_
_entity_poly.entity_id
_entity_poly.type
_entity_poly.pdbx_seq_one_letter_code
_entity_poly.pdbx_strand_id
1 'polypeptide(L)'
;MQKACDLLKPMGLVAATQIHTGGPFETIDLCLKSLEKINRENFRILYDPANLFEAGEDYGENSVKRLGKWIGQLSVQNIRVASPDEEGAWEYKGRYFTRCLLGDPRGLDYESVFRGLRAIGFDGYVTVNEPKPTRMDVEEFAKTFAEKLRKLMRQP
;
A
#
# COMPACT_ATOMS: atom_id res chain seq x y z
N MET A 1 -12.70 15.77 3.91
CA MET A 1 -12.56 14.55 4.73
C MET A 1 -13.10 14.70 6.16
N GLN A 2 -12.83 15.81 6.88
CA GLN A 2 -13.38 16.05 8.24
C GLN A 2 -14.90 15.84 8.34
N LYS A 3 -15.70 16.50 7.48
CA LYS A 3 -17.16 16.33 7.45
C LYS A 3 -17.58 14.87 7.25
N ALA A 4 -16.89 14.11 6.39
CA ALA A 4 -17.18 12.70 6.18
C ALA A 4 -16.91 11.87 7.44
N CYS A 5 -15.77 12.10 8.10
CA CYS A 5 -15.46 11.46 9.37
C CYS A 5 -16.53 11.76 10.43
N ASP A 6 -16.96 13.01 10.54
CA ASP A 6 -17.97 13.44 11.52
C ASP A 6 -19.35 12.80 11.26
N LEU A 7 -19.73 12.62 9.99
CA LEU A 7 -20.97 11.92 9.59
C LEU A 7 -20.91 10.41 9.87
N LEU A 8 -19.74 9.79 9.73
CA LEU A 8 -19.54 8.35 9.92
C LEU A 8 -19.39 7.96 11.39
N LYS A 9 -18.94 8.89 12.24
CA LYS A 9 -18.64 8.63 13.65
C LYS A 9 -19.84 8.05 14.44
N PRO A 10 -21.08 8.56 14.33
CA PRO A 10 -22.23 7.99 15.04
C PRO A 10 -22.60 6.57 14.58
N MET A 11 -22.17 6.17 13.37
CA MET A 11 -22.41 4.85 12.80
C MET A 11 -21.33 3.83 13.21
N GLY A 12 -20.31 4.25 13.97
CA GLY A 12 -19.15 3.43 14.28
C GLY A 12 -18.26 3.14 13.06
N LEU A 13 -18.37 3.95 12.00
CA LEU A 13 -17.65 3.76 10.75
C LEU A 13 -16.35 4.59 10.69
N VAL A 14 -15.37 4.04 9.97
CA VAL A 14 -14.06 4.64 9.73
C VAL A 14 -13.97 5.11 8.29
N ALA A 15 -13.55 6.36 8.08
CA ALA A 15 -13.15 6.84 6.76
C ALA A 15 -11.72 6.39 6.47
N ALA A 16 -11.45 5.92 5.25
CA ALA A 16 -10.10 5.59 4.84
C ALA A 16 -9.77 6.15 3.45
N THR A 17 -8.51 6.44 3.21
CA THR A 17 -8.01 6.86 1.89
C THR A 17 -6.71 6.15 1.58
N GLN A 18 -6.59 5.69 0.34
CA GLN A 18 -5.40 5.00 -0.14
C GLN A 18 -4.31 5.97 -0.55
N ILE A 19 -3.06 5.61 -0.27
CA ILE A 19 -1.91 6.25 -0.90
C ILE A 19 -1.94 5.95 -2.40
N HIS A 20 -1.96 6.99 -3.22
CA HIS A 20 -1.98 6.82 -4.67
C HIS A 20 -1.17 7.94 -5.33
N THR A 21 -0.48 7.61 -6.41
CA THR A 21 0.17 8.58 -7.28
C THR A 21 -0.84 9.54 -7.92
N GLY A 22 -0.44 10.80 -8.10
CA GLY A 22 -1.28 11.92 -8.53
C GLY A 22 -2.21 12.47 -7.45
N GLY A 23 -2.24 11.87 -6.25
CA GLY A 23 -3.19 12.20 -5.19
C GLY A 23 -2.61 13.06 -4.05
N PRO A 24 -3.49 13.56 -3.14
CA PRO A 24 -3.07 14.35 -1.98
C PRO A 24 -2.36 13.54 -0.88
N PHE A 25 -2.21 12.22 -1.08
CA PHE A 25 -1.53 11.28 -0.18
C PHE A 25 -0.33 10.60 -0.87
N GLU A 26 0.17 11.15 -1.99
CA GLU A 26 1.21 10.52 -2.82
C GLU A 26 2.53 10.25 -2.07
N THR A 27 2.90 11.08 -1.09
CA THR A 27 4.12 10.91 -0.29
C THR A 27 3.81 10.78 1.19
N ILE A 28 4.76 10.26 1.97
CA ILE A 28 4.60 10.17 3.44
C ILE A 28 4.43 11.56 4.06
N ASP A 29 5.15 12.56 3.57
CA ASP A 29 5.01 13.94 4.05
C ASP A 29 3.64 14.52 3.74
N LEU A 30 3.09 14.25 2.56
CA LEU A 30 1.73 14.66 2.19
C LEU A 30 0.68 13.92 3.01
N CYS A 31 0.90 12.64 3.32
CA CYS A 31 0.07 11.87 4.23
C CYS A 31 0.03 12.51 5.62
N LEU A 32 1.19 12.80 6.22
CA LEU A 32 1.28 13.41 7.55
C LEU A 32 0.63 14.80 7.59
N LYS A 33 0.89 15.65 6.59
CA LYS A 33 0.23 16.96 6.44
C LYS A 33 -1.28 16.83 6.32
N SER A 34 -1.76 15.83 5.59
CA SER A 34 -3.19 15.57 5.43
C SER A 34 -3.81 15.05 6.73
N LEU A 35 -3.13 14.14 7.45
CA LEU A 35 -3.58 13.61 8.74
C LEU A 35 -3.69 14.71 9.80
N GLU A 36 -2.72 15.62 9.85
CA GLU A 36 -2.75 16.79 10.73
C GLU A 36 -3.96 17.70 10.42
N LYS A 37 -4.23 17.96 9.14
CA LYS A 37 -5.40 18.76 8.73
C LYS A 37 -6.71 18.05 9.01
N ILE A 38 -6.77 16.73 8.83
CA ILE A 38 -7.98 15.94 9.04
C ILE A 38 -8.28 15.85 10.53
N ASN A 39 -7.29 15.47 11.36
CA ASN A 39 -7.38 15.39 12.81
C ASN A 39 -8.67 14.73 13.33
N ARG A 40 -8.93 13.50 12.86
CA ARG A 40 -10.08 12.67 13.28
C ARG A 40 -9.63 11.25 13.59
N GLU A 41 -9.92 10.78 14.81
CA GLU A 41 -9.54 9.45 15.28
C GLU A 41 -10.23 8.31 14.51
N ASN A 42 -11.34 8.55 13.79
CA ASN A 42 -11.98 7.59 12.89
C ASN A 42 -11.55 7.75 11.42
N PHE A 43 -10.33 8.24 11.17
CA PHE A 43 -9.72 8.26 9.85
C PHE A 43 -8.51 7.32 9.79
N ARG A 44 -8.32 6.62 8.67
CA ARG A 44 -7.19 5.71 8.43
C ARG A 44 -6.59 5.87 7.03
N ILE A 45 -5.34 5.46 6.89
CA ILE A 45 -4.64 5.32 5.62
C ILE A 45 -4.70 3.86 5.20
N LEU A 46 -5.07 3.62 3.93
CA LEU A 46 -4.80 2.35 3.25
C LEU A 46 -3.38 2.47 2.68
N TYR A 47 -2.42 1.87 3.39
CA TYR A 47 -1.00 1.97 3.09
C TYR A 47 -0.68 1.17 1.85
N ASP A 48 -0.15 1.83 0.82
CA ASP A 48 0.10 1.24 -0.50
C ASP A 48 1.57 1.43 -0.88
N PRO A 49 2.41 0.41 -0.61
CA PRO A 49 3.84 0.47 -0.91
C PRO A 49 4.16 0.68 -2.39
N ALA A 50 3.35 0.12 -3.30
CA ALA A 50 3.61 0.20 -4.73
C ALA A 50 3.46 1.62 -5.26
N ASN A 51 2.43 2.34 -4.80
CA ASN A 51 2.26 3.75 -5.15
C ASN A 51 3.37 4.64 -4.58
N LEU A 52 3.89 4.35 -3.37
CA LEU A 52 5.06 5.04 -2.83
C LEU A 52 6.33 4.76 -3.67
N PHE A 53 6.57 3.49 -4.03
CA PHE A 53 7.69 3.10 -4.88
C PHE A 53 7.65 3.77 -6.27
N GLU A 54 6.47 3.82 -6.88
CA GLU A 54 6.21 4.54 -8.13
C GLU A 54 6.49 6.04 -7.98
N ALA A 55 6.05 6.65 -6.87
CA ALA A 55 6.34 8.04 -6.53
C ALA A 55 7.83 8.33 -6.26
N GLY A 56 8.67 7.29 -6.12
CA GLY A 56 10.08 7.43 -5.77
C GLY A 56 10.32 7.66 -4.27
N GLU A 57 9.34 7.32 -3.44
CA GLU A 57 9.37 7.48 -1.99
C GLU A 57 9.85 6.20 -1.29
N ASP A 58 10.35 6.37 -0.05
CA ASP A 58 10.50 5.23 0.86
C ASP A 58 9.12 4.62 1.15
N TYR A 59 9.04 3.30 1.08
CA TYR A 59 7.84 2.52 1.37
C TYR A 59 8.07 1.45 2.44
N GLY A 60 9.30 1.32 2.94
CA GLY A 60 9.69 0.27 3.86
C GLY A 60 9.35 0.57 5.30
N GLU A 61 10.15 -0.01 6.19
CA GLU A 61 9.96 0.02 7.63
C GLU A 61 9.88 1.44 8.21
N ASN A 62 10.69 2.36 7.70
CA ASN A 62 10.72 3.74 8.17
C ASN A 62 9.43 4.49 7.82
N SER A 63 8.95 4.41 6.58
CA SER A 63 7.66 4.96 6.17
C SER A 63 6.48 4.41 6.97
N VAL A 64 6.47 3.11 7.25
CA VAL A 64 5.45 2.48 8.11
C VAL A 64 5.50 3.06 9.52
N LYS A 65 6.68 3.16 10.15
CA LYS A 65 6.84 3.73 11.50
C LYS A 65 6.39 5.19 11.57
N ARG A 66 6.64 5.98 10.53
CA ARG A 66 6.22 7.39 10.46
C ARG A 66 4.70 7.54 10.46
N LEU A 67 3.97 6.67 9.77
CA LEU A 67 2.50 6.70 9.74
C LEU A 67 1.87 6.03 10.97
N GLY A 68 2.50 4.97 11.49
CA GLY A 68 2.12 4.32 12.75
C GLY A 68 0.63 3.97 12.83
N LYS A 69 -0.03 4.39 13.93
CA LYS A 69 -1.45 4.09 14.22
C LYS A 69 -2.45 4.50 13.14
N TRP A 70 -2.05 5.37 12.22
CA TRP A 70 -2.92 5.83 11.14
C TRP A 70 -3.10 4.80 10.04
N ILE A 71 -2.23 3.79 9.94
CA ILE A 71 -2.40 2.69 8.98
C ILE A 71 -3.54 1.80 9.47
N GLY A 72 -4.61 1.71 8.68
CA GLY A 72 -5.74 0.81 8.95
C GLY A 72 -5.73 -0.46 8.11
N GLN A 73 -5.01 -0.43 6.98
CA GLN A 73 -4.91 -1.54 6.04
C GLN A 73 -3.57 -1.46 5.30
N LEU A 74 -2.95 -2.61 5.03
CA LEU A 74 -1.94 -2.76 3.99
C LEU A 74 -2.63 -3.15 2.68
N SER A 75 -2.53 -2.31 1.65
CA SER A 75 -2.95 -2.62 0.28
C SER A 75 -1.76 -3.20 -0.49
N VAL A 76 -1.87 -4.46 -0.91
CA VAL A 76 -0.80 -5.23 -1.55
C VAL A 76 -1.03 -5.31 -3.04
N GLN A 77 -0.14 -4.69 -3.79
CA GLN A 77 0.04 -4.88 -5.23
C GLN A 77 1.55 -4.87 -5.50
N ASN A 78 2.03 -5.51 -6.57
CA ASN A 78 3.48 -5.55 -6.79
C ASN A 78 3.88 -5.05 -8.17
N ILE A 79 4.85 -4.15 -8.19
CA ILE A 79 5.37 -3.51 -9.39
C ILE A 79 6.89 -3.56 -9.37
N ARG A 80 7.51 -3.36 -10.52
CA ARG A 80 8.95 -3.21 -10.65
C ARG A 80 9.29 -2.22 -11.73
N VAL A 81 10.53 -1.76 -11.75
CA VAL A 81 11.06 -1.00 -12.87
C VAL A 81 11.01 -1.87 -14.13
N ALA A 82 10.62 -1.26 -15.24
CA ALA A 82 10.51 -1.88 -16.56
C ALA A 82 11.30 -1.09 -17.59
N SER A 83 11.55 -1.72 -18.73
CA SER A 83 11.97 -0.98 -19.93
C SER A 83 10.75 -0.34 -20.60
N PRO A 84 10.91 0.78 -21.35
CA PRO A 84 9.78 1.44 -22.03
C PRO A 84 9.06 0.56 -23.06
N ASP A 85 9.78 -0.40 -23.64
CA ASP A 85 9.31 -1.35 -24.65
C ASP A 85 8.72 -2.64 -24.06
N GLU A 86 8.75 -2.79 -22.73
CA GLU A 86 8.24 -3.99 -22.09
C GLU A 86 6.70 -4.04 -22.12
N GLU A 87 6.14 -5.23 -22.39
CA GLU A 87 4.69 -5.41 -22.44
C GLU A 87 4.01 -5.07 -21.10
N GLY A 88 3.01 -4.19 -21.18
CA GLY A 88 2.27 -3.71 -20.02
C GLY A 88 3.07 -2.72 -19.17
N ALA A 89 4.19 -2.18 -19.68
CA ALA A 89 4.87 -1.06 -19.04
C ALA A 89 4.03 0.22 -19.12
N TRP A 90 4.11 1.04 -18.08
CA TRP A 90 3.56 2.39 -18.06
C TRP A 90 4.58 3.37 -17.51
N GLU A 91 4.46 4.64 -17.89
CA GLU A 91 5.34 5.72 -17.44
C GLU A 91 4.71 6.49 -16.28
N TYR A 92 5.52 6.80 -15.27
CA TYR A 92 5.20 7.76 -14.24
C TYR A 92 6.43 8.60 -13.87
N LYS A 93 6.33 9.93 -14.00
CA LYS A 93 7.42 10.90 -13.76
C LYS A 93 8.75 10.52 -14.43
N GLY A 94 8.72 10.08 -15.71
CA GLY A 94 9.91 9.73 -16.48
C GLY A 94 10.54 8.38 -16.13
N ARG A 95 9.87 7.54 -15.32
CA ARG A 95 10.29 6.17 -15.00
C ARG A 95 9.23 5.20 -15.50
N TYR A 96 9.67 4.03 -15.97
CA TYR A 96 8.78 2.99 -16.48
C TYR A 96 8.63 1.86 -15.46
N PHE A 97 7.41 1.37 -15.31
CA PHE A 97 7.04 0.33 -14.37
C PHE A 97 6.17 -0.72 -15.03
N THR A 98 6.22 -1.95 -14.52
CA THR A 98 5.28 -3.03 -14.91
C THR A 98 4.87 -3.83 -13.69
N ARG A 99 3.79 -4.61 -13.81
CA ARG A 99 3.31 -5.52 -12.76
C ARG A 99 4.18 -6.75 -12.66
N CYS A 100 4.40 -7.21 -11.43
CA CYS A 100 5.09 -8.46 -11.15
C CYS A 100 4.39 -9.21 -10.00
N LEU A 101 4.72 -10.49 -9.82
CA LEU A 101 4.15 -11.27 -8.70
C LEU A 101 4.84 -10.90 -7.39
N LEU A 102 4.16 -11.11 -6.26
CA LEU A 102 4.78 -10.97 -4.95
C LEU A 102 6.00 -11.90 -4.83
N GLY A 103 7.12 -11.38 -4.33
CA GLY A 103 8.39 -12.12 -4.23
C GLY A 103 9.19 -12.23 -5.53
N ASP A 104 8.82 -11.51 -6.59
CA ASP A 104 9.76 -11.22 -7.69
C ASP A 104 10.98 -10.47 -7.10
N PRO A 105 12.22 -10.90 -7.36
CA PRO A 105 13.42 -10.26 -6.80
C PRO A 105 13.63 -8.81 -7.27
N ARG A 106 12.93 -8.38 -8.33
CA ARG A 106 12.93 -6.99 -8.82
C ARG A 106 11.73 -6.19 -8.32
N GLY A 107 10.81 -6.84 -7.61
CA GLY A 107 9.62 -6.21 -7.04
C GLY A 107 9.91 -5.51 -5.71
N LEU A 108 8.85 -5.16 -4.98
CA LEU A 108 8.98 -4.47 -3.70
C LEU A 108 9.50 -5.39 -2.58
N ASP A 109 10.29 -4.82 -1.68
CA ASP A 109 10.70 -5.45 -0.41
C ASP A 109 9.54 -5.39 0.61
N TYR A 110 8.61 -6.32 0.47
CA TYR A 110 7.53 -6.49 1.44
C TYR A 110 8.03 -6.99 2.80
N GLU A 111 9.22 -7.61 2.91
CA GLU A 111 9.74 -7.98 4.22
C GLU A 111 10.01 -6.74 5.07
N SER A 112 10.57 -5.68 4.48
CA SER A 112 10.73 -4.39 5.17
C SER A 112 9.39 -3.79 5.58
N VAL A 113 8.37 -3.86 4.73
CA VAL A 113 7.02 -3.37 5.07
C VAL A 113 6.47 -4.12 6.28
N PHE A 114 6.54 -5.45 6.26
CA PHE A 114 6.03 -6.29 7.36
C PHE A 114 6.83 -6.12 8.66
N ARG A 115 8.16 -5.91 8.60
CA ARG A 115 8.95 -5.51 9.78
C ARG A 115 8.42 -4.22 10.40
N GLY A 116 8.13 -3.21 9.58
CA GLY A 116 7.51 -1.97 10.04
C GLY A 116 6.15 -2.17 10.69
N LEU A 117 5.28 -2.97 10.07
CA LEU A 117 3.94 -3.25 10.58
C LEU A 117 4.00 -3.96 11.94
N ARG A 118 4.90 -4.93 12.10
CA ARG A 118 5.16 -5.57 13.41
C ARG A 118 5.66 -4.56 14.44
N ALA A 119 6.60 -3.70 14.07
CA ALA A 119 7.18 -2.71 14.97
C ALA A 119 6.17 -1.69 15.51
N ILE A 120 5.08 -1.43 14.77
CA ILE A 120 4.00 -0.52 15.22
C ILE A 120 2.81 -1.26 15.86
N GLY A 121 2.88 -2.59 16.02
CA GLY A 121 1.80 -3.40 16.58
C GLY A 121 0.55 -3.44 15.70
N PHE A 122 0.70 -3.41 14.38
CA PHE A 122 -0.41 -3.39 13.43
C PHE A 122 -1.30 -4.65 13.57
N ASP A 123 -2.60 -4.43 13.72
CA ASP A 123 -3.64 -5.46 13.88
C ASP A 123 -4.75 -5.36 12.82
N GLY A 124 -4.52 -4.57 11.76
CA GLY A 124 -5.49 -4.33 10.69
C GLY A 124 -5.45 -5.38 9.57
N TYR A 125 -6.04 -5.02 8.42
CA TYR A 125 -6.19 -5.94 7.29
C TYR A 125 -5.02 -5.87 6.30
N VAL A 126 -4.71 -7.00 5.67
CA VAL A 126 -3.82 -7.10 4.51
C VAL A 126 -4.68 -7.50 3.31
N THR A 127 -4.82 -6.59 2.35
CA THR A 127 -5.74 -6.75 1.22
C THR A 127 -4.96 -6.75 -0.08
N VAL A 128 -5.14 -7.80 -0.90
CA VAL A 128 -4.58 -7.84 -2.26
C VAL A 128 -5.39 -6.90 -3.16
N ASN A 129 -4.72 -5.90 -3.72
CA ASN A 129 -5.29 -4.85 -4.56
C ASN A 129 -4.62 -4.82 -5.93
N GLU A 130 -4.58 -5.97 -6.61
CA GLU A 130 -4.04 -6.08 -7.96
C GLU A 130 -5.17 -5.92 -8.99
N PRO A 131 -4.98 -5.17 -10.08
CA PRO A 131 -5.85 -5.24 -11.25
C PRO A 131 -6.00 -6.70 -11.71
N LYS A 132 -7.12 -7.03 -12.37
CA LYS A 132 -7.40 -8.41 -12.81
C LYS A 132 -6.15 -9.03 -13.46
N PRO A 133 -5.64 -10.17 -12.94
CA PRO A 133 -4.44 -10.78 -13.47
C PRO A 133 -4.66 -11.15 -14.94
N THR A 134 -3.71 -10.77 -15.79
CA THR A 134 -3.75 -11.04 -17.23
C THR A 134 -2.92 -12.26 -17.61
N ARG A 135 -1.99 -12.67 -16.74
CA ARG A 135 -1.01 -13.74 -16.99
C ARG A 135 -1.34 -15.07 -16.31
N MET A 136 -2.34 -15.10 -15.44
CA MET A 136 -2.75 -16.29 -14.71
C MET A 136 -4.23 -16.22 -14.32
N ASP A 137 -4.81 -17.36 -13.99
CA ASP A 137 -6.19 -17.43 -13.51
C ASP A 137 -6.36 -16.69 -12.17
N VAL A 138 -7.55 -16.14 -11.93
CA VAL A 138 -7.85 -15.34 -10.73
C VAL A 138 -7.77 -16.17 -9.45
N GLU A 139 -8.21 -17.42 -9.48
CA GLU A 139 -8.15 -18.31 -8.32
C GLU A 139 -6.71 -18.70 -8.00
N GLU A 140 -5.94 -19.03 -9.03
CA GLU A 140 -4.51 -19.33 -8.90
C GLU A 140 -3.73 -18.13 -8.36
N PHE A 141 -4.04 -16.93 -8.86
CA PHE A 141 -3.46 -15.68 -8.39
C PHE A 141 -3.76 -15.46 -6.89
N ALA A 142 -5.02 -15.60 -6.50
CA ALA A 142 -5.45 -15.42 -5.12
C ALA A 142 -4.77 -16.43 -4.17
N LYS A 143 -4.67 -17.70 -4.56
CA LYS A 143 -3.96 -18.74 -3.79
C LYS A 143 -2.48 -18.39 -3.64
N THR A 144 -1.82 -18.02 -4.74
CA THR A 144 -0.38 -17.68 -4.76
C THR A 144 -0.07 -16.49 -3.84
N PHE A 145 -0.87 -15.42 -3.92
CA PHE A 145 -0.70 -14.25 -3.05
C PHE A 145 -0.99 -14.59 -1.59
N ALA A 146 -2.07 -15.33 -1.30
CA ALA A 146 -2.42 -15.73 0.06
C ALA A 146 -1.30 -16.56 0.71
N GLU A 147 -0.71 -17.51 -0.02
CA GLU A 147 0.40 -18.33 0.48
C GLU A 147 1.64 -17.49 0.80
N LYS A 148 2.02 -16.58 -0.10
CA LYS A 148 3.19 -15.71 0.09
C LYS A 148 2.97 -14.72 1.24
N LEU A 149 1.81 -14.10 1.33
CA LEU A 149 1.46 -13.17 2.42
C LEU A 149 1.43 -13.89 3.77
N ARG A 150 0.86 -15.11 3.84
CA ARG A 150 0.90 -15.92 5.08
C ARG A 150 2.33 -16.21 5.56
N LYS A 151 3.28 -16.40 4.64
CA LYS A 151 4.70 -16.57 5.01
C LYS A 151 5.25 -15.29 5.62
N LEU A 152 5.03 -14.14 4.98
CA LEU A 152 5.48 -12.83 5.47
C LEU A 152 4.88 -12.46 6.83
N MET A 153 3.61 -12.79 7.06
CA MET A 153 2.91 -12.56 8.33
C MET A 153 3.43 -13.43 9.47
N ARG A 154 4.02 -14.59 9.18
CA ARG A 154 4.55 -15.54 10.17
C ARG A 154 6.04 -15.36 10.47
N GLN A 155 6.73 -14.51 9.70
CA GLN A 155 8.13 -14.19 9.99
C GLN A 155 8.22 -13.45 11.34
N PRO A 156 9.25 -13.75 12.15
CA PRO A 156 9.46 -13.08 13.43
C PRO A 156 9.63 -11.56 13.27
#